data_AF-B0D8Y3-F1
#
_entry.id   AF-B0D8Y3-F1
#
_cell.length_a   1.000
_cell.length_b   1.000
_cell.length_c   1.000
_cell.angle_alpha   90.00
_cell.angle_beta   90.00
_cell.angle_gamma   90.00
#
_symmetry.space_group_name_H-M   'P 1'
#
loop_
_entity.id
_entity.type
_entity.pdbx_description
1 polymer ?
#
loop_
_entity_poly.entity_id
_entity_poly.type
_entity_poly.pdbx_seq_one_letter_code
_entity_poly.pdbx_strand_id
1 'polypeptide(L)'
;MAQVKGAMKSKDGFTSNTLRSVLSEVYAADKTANEKVPSPIITEATSKFVDASRSDLADNETREATLLMTFLPPLMSEVDVDHTLKNIIDTLTAGRDVPKTQALIGLVFKEFYAQVDKSNVDPIQVKRRAQVLMSEISS
;
A
#
# COMPACT_ATOMS: atom_id res chain seq x y z
N MET A 1 12.93 -13.72 -10.96
CA MET A 1 13.15 -15.13 -11.39
C MET A 1 13.93 -16.00 -10.39
N ALA A 2 14.85 -15.46 -9.57
CA ALA A 2 15.65 -16.27 -8.64
C ALA A 2 14.80 -17.06 -7.61
N GLN A 3 13.80 -16.41 -7.01
CA GLN A 3 12.88 -17.02 -6.03
C GLN A 3 11.93 -18.05 -6.68
N VAL A 4 11.36 -17.76 -7.86
CA VAL A 4 10.59 -18.75 -8.65
C VAL A 4 11.43 -20.00 -8.95
N LYS A 5 12.69 -19.80 -9.37
CA LYS A 5 13.61 -20.90 -9.68
C LYS A 5 14.03 -21.68 -8.42
N GLY A 6 14.08 -21.01 -7.27
CA GLY A 6 14.29 -21.62 -5.95
C GLY A 6 13.11 -22.52 -5.54
N ALA A 7 11.89 -21.99 -5.60
CA ALA A 7 10.66 -22.71 -5.29
C ALA A 7 10.44 -23.94 -6.18
N MET A 8 10.74 -23.82 -7.49
CA MET A 8 10.73 -24.96 -8.41
C MET A 8 11.74 -26.05 -8.03
N LYS A 9 12.94 -25.65 -7.58
CA LYS A 9 13.99 -26.59 -7.19
C LYS A 9 13.68 -27.30 -5.87
N SER A 10 13.03 -26.63 -4.92
CA SER A 10 12.59 -27.21 -3.65
C SER A 10 11.27 -27.99 -3.76
N LYS A 11 10.66 -28.08 -4.96
CA LYS A 11 9.32 -28.65 -5.19
C LYS A 11 8.22 -27.96 -4.37
N ASP A 12 8.42 -26.69 -4.01
CA ASP A 12 7.39 -25.86 -3.42
C ASP A 12 6.41 -25.40 -4.50
N GLY A 13 5.44 -26.27 -4.79
CA GLY A 13 4.43 -26.05 -5.83
C GLY A 13 3.52 -24.87 -5.51
N PHE A 14 3.28 -24.58 -4.23
CA PHE A 14 2.49 -23.46 -3.77
C PHE A 14 3.17 -22.13 -4.13
N THR A 15 4.37 -21.89 -3.59
CA THR A 15 5.16 -20.67 -3.86
C THR A 15 5.42 -20.49 -5.35
N SER A 16 5.71 -21.58 -6.06
CA SER A 16 5.97 -21.54 -7.48
C SER A 16 4.74 -21.17 -8.33
N ASN A 17 3.54 -21.56 -7.92
CA ASN A 17 2.31 -21.21 -8.63
C ASN A 17 1.87 -19.78 -8.32
N THR A 18 1.87 -19.38 -7.05
CA THR A 18 1.51 -18.02 -6.61
C THR A 18 2.40 -16.98 -7.30
N LEU A 19 3.72 -17.17 -7.30
CA LEU A 19 4.65 -16.22 -7.94
C LEU A 19 4.50 -16.16 -9.46
N ARG A 20 4.11 -17.26 -10.14
CA ARG A 20 3.86 -17.24 -11.59
C ARG A 20 2.53 -16.56 -11.93
N SER A 21 1.49 -16.75 -11.11
CA SER A 21 0.20 -16.09 -11.31
C SER A 21 0.35 -14.58 -11.23
N VAL A 22 0.95 -14.08 -10.14
CA VAL A 22 1.20 -12.64 -9.95
C VAL A 22 2.09 -12.08 -11.06
N LEU A 23 3.14 -12.79 -11.47
CA LEU A 23 4.01 -12.34 -12.57
C LEU A 23 3.25 -12.23 -13.91
N SER A 24 2.33 -13.16 -14.18
CA SER A 24 1.49 -13.12 -15.38
C SER A 24 0.52 -11.93 -15.34
N GLU A 25 -0.07 -11.65 -14.18
CA GLU A 25 -0.95 -10.48 -13.99
C GLU A 25 -0.20 -9.16 -14.14
N VAL A 26 1.00 -9.04 -13.54
CA VAL A 26 1.87 -7.87 -13.73
C VAL A 26 2.23 -7.69 -15.20
N TYR A 27 2.63 -8.75 -15.90
CA TYR A 27 2.92 -8.65 -17.34
C TYR A 27 1.70 -8.30 -18.19
N ALA A 28 0.50 -8.72 -17.81
CA ALA A 28 -0.74 -8.35 -18.48
C ALA A 28 -1.11 -6.88 -18.21
N ALA A 29 -0.89 -6.41 -16.98
CA ALA A 29 -1.09 -5.02 -16.59
C ALA A 29 -0.06 -4.10 -17.28
N ASP A 30 1.21 -4.49 -17.37
CA ASP A 30 2.26 -3.74 -18.06
C ASP A 30 2.00 -3.62 -19.58
N LYS A 31 1.31 -4.58 -20.18
CA LYS A 31 0.89 -4.51 -21.59
C LYS A 31 -0.30 -3.58 -21.83
N THR A 32 -1.07 -3.28 -20.79
CA THR A 32 -2.31 -2.50 -20.87
C THR A 32 -2.17 -1.10 -20.26
N ALA A 33 -1.21 -0.87 -19.36
CA ALA A 33 -0.95 0.40 -18.70
C ALA A 33 0.32 1.07 -19.23
N ASN A 34 0.22 2.37 -19.53
CA ASN A 34 1.37 3.22 -19.89
C ASN A 34 2.15 3.73 -18.65
N GLU A 35 1.77 3.27 -17.44
CA GLU A 35 2.42 3.60 -16.16
C GLU A 35 2.46 2.37 -15.23
N LYS A 36 3.52 2.30 -14.40
CA LYS A 36 3.72 1.25 -13.40
C LYS A 36 2.55 1.19 -12.42
N VAL A 37 1.97 0.01 -12.26
CA VAL A 37 0.87 -0.24 -11.32
C VAL A 37 1.32 0.05 -9.88
N PRO A 38 0.57 0.83 -9.08
CA PRO A 38 0.84 1.03 -7.66
C PRO A 38 0.68 -0.26 -6.85
N SER A 39 1.44 -0.40 -5.76
CA SER A 39 1.61 -1.66 -5.00
C SER A 39 0.58 -2.04 -3.90
N PRO A 40 -0.68 -1.56 -3.78
CA PRO A 40 -1.53 -1.96 -2.65
C PRO A 40 -2.63 -3.02 -2.94
N ILE A 41 -2.64 -3.71 -4.08
CA ILE A 41 -3.80 -4.59 -4.44
C ILE A 41 -3.85 -5.93 -3.66
N ILE A 42 -2.78 -6.31 -2.93
CA ILE A 42 -2.66 -7.68 -2.39
C ILE A 42 -3.59 -7.95 -1.19
N THR A 43 -4.09 -6.93 -0.49
CA THR A 43 -4.88 -7.12 0.75
C THR A 43 -6.41 -7.18 0.56
N GLU A 44 -6.95 -6.90 -0.63
CA GLU A 44 -8.42 -6.85 -0.83
C GLU A 44 -9.09 -8.20 -1.11
N ALA A 45 -8.33 -9.26 -1.44
CA ALA A 45 -8.90 -10.56 -1.80
C ALA A 45 -9.41 -11.35 -0.59
N THR A 46 -8.70 -11.29 0.55
CA THR A 46 -8.97 -12.14 1.72
C THR A 46 -10.34 -11.86 2.36
N SER A 47 -10.79 -10.61 2.39
CA SER A 47 -12.10 -10.25 3.00
C SER A 47 -13.28 -10.88 2.26
N LYS A 48 -13.21 -10.99 0.93
CA LYS A 48 -14.29 -11.53 0.09
C LYS A 48 -14.50 -13.03 0.27
N PHE A 49 -13.48 -13.78 0.68
CA PHE A 49 -13.59 -15.23 0.91
C PHE A 49 -14.05 -15.59 2.32
N VAL A 50 -13.71 -14.77 3.32
CA VAL A 50 -14.25 -14.89 4.69
C VAL A 50 -15.76 -14.67 4.68
N ASP A 51 -16.24 -13.68 3.94
CA ASP A 51 -17.68 -13.40 3.76
C ASP A 51 -18.43 -14.54 3.06
N ALA A 52 -17.73 -15.40 2.31
CA ALA A 52 -18.30 -16.54 1.59
C ALA A 52 -18.30 -17.86 2.38
N SER A 53 -17.91 -17.86 3.67
CA SER A 53 -17.88 -19.05 4.54
C SER A 53 -17.07 -20.24 3.99
N ARG A 54 -16.03 -19.97 3.19
CA ARG A 54 -15.09 -20.97 2.68
C ARG A 54 -13.72 -20.80 3.33
N SER A 55 -13.58 -21.30 4.57
CA SER A 55 -12.37 -21.08 5.36
C SER A 55 -11.12 -21.71 4.75
N ASP A 56 -11.27 -22.77 3.96
CA ASP A 56 -10.20 -23.43 3.20
C ASP A 56 -9.59 -22.50 2.13
N LEU A 57 -10.43 -21.70 1.45
CA LEU A 57 -9.96 -20.68 0.52
C LEU A 57 -9.38 -19.46 1.25
N ALA A 58 -9.95 -19.07 2.39
CA ALA A 58 -9.41 -17.96 3.19
C ALA A 58 -8.01 -18.28 3.74
N ASP A 59 -7.76 -19.53 4.17
CA ASP A 59 -6.44 -19.98 4.63
C ASP A 59 -5.41 -19.97 3.49
N ASN A 60 -5.83 -20.40 2.29
CA ASN A 60 -4.96 -20.40 1.12
C ASN A 60 -4.60 -18.96 0.69
N GLU A 61 -5.59 -18.08 0.59
CA GLU A 61 -5.39 -16.65 0.31
C GLU A 61 -4.53 -15.96 1.36
N THR A 62 -4.71 -16.28 2.64
CA THR A 62 -3.87 -15.74 3.72
C THR A 62 -2.41 -16.16 3.56
N ARG A 63 -2.17 -17.42 3.17
CA ARG A 63 -0.81 -17.91 2.88
C ARG A 63 -0.21 -17.24 1.65
N GLU A 64 -1.01 -17.02 0.61
CA GLU A 64 -0.56 -16.32 -0.61
C GLU A 64 -0.20 -14.86 -0.29
N ALA A 65 -1.07 -14.15 0.43
CA ALA A 65 -0.83 -12.79 0.90
C ALA A 65 0.44 -12.69 1.77
N THR A 66 0.61 -13.62 2.72
CA THR A 66 1.81 -13.67 3.59
C THR A 66 3.08 -13.86 2.78
N LEU A 67 3.06 -14.79 1.81
CA LEU A 67 4.19 -15.01 0.91
C LEU A 67 4.50 -13.73 0.09
N LEU A 68 3.48 -13.09 -0.48
CA LEU A 68 3.64 -11.90 -1.29
C LEU A 68 4.14 -10.70 -0.49
N MET A 69 3.72 -10.56 0.77
CA MET A 69 4.23 -9.54 1.69
C MET A 69 5.75 -9.61 1.90
N THR A 70 6.37 -10.79 1.78
CA THR A 70 7.85 -10.91 1.87
C THR A 70 8.60 -10.22 0.74
N PHE A 71 7.90 -9.87 -0.35
CA PHE A 71 8.46 -9.17 -1.50
C PHE A 71 8.18 -7.67 -1.50
N LEU A 72 7.38 -7.18 -0.55
CA LEU A 72 7.08 -5.76 -0.39
C LEU A 72 8.00 -5.14 0.65
N PRO A 73 8.39 -3.86 0.49
CA PRO A 73 9.01 -3.11 1.57
C PRO A 73 8.09 -3.09 2.81
N PRO A 74 8.65 -3.03 4.03
CA PRO A 74 7.83 -2.87 5.22
C PRO A 74 7.07 -1.54 5.12
N LEU A 75 5.74 -1.62 5.26
CA LEU A 75 4.88 -0.44 5.31
C LEU A 75 5.11 0.31 6.62
N MET A 76 5.15 1.64 6.56
CA MET A 76 5.14 2.50 7.75
C MET A 76 3.88 2.22 8.57
N SER A 77 4.04 2.27 9.91
CA SER A 77 2.90 2.15 10.79
C SER A 77 2.00 3.39 10.68
N GLU A 78 0.73 3.21 11.05
CA GLU A 78 -0.26 4.29 11.05
C GLU A 78 0.16 5.46 11.97
N VAL A 79 0.85 5.14 13.06
CA VAL A 79 1.40 6.12 14.02
C VAL A 79 2.54 6.93 13.41
N ASP A 80 3.43 6.29 12.65
CA ASP A 80 4.55 6.98 12.00
C ASP A 80 4.05 7.88 10.86
N VAL A 81 3.03 7.42 10.12
CA VAL A 81 2.31 8.23 9.12
C VAL A 81 1.71 9.47 9.78
N ASP A 82 1.02 9.31 10.91
CA ASP A 82 0.44 10.44 11.65
C ASP A 82 1.50 11.43 12.13
N HIS A 83 2.60 10.96 12.71
CA HIS A 83 3.68 11.85 13.18
C HIS A 83 4.27 12.66 12.04
N THR A 84 4.53 12.00 10.90
CA THR A 84 5.09 12.66 9.72
C THR A 84 4.11 13.70 9.15
N LEU A 85 2.82 13.34 9.05
CA LEU A 85 1.78 14.25 8.57
C LEU A 85 1.60 15.47 9.49
N LYS A 86 1.57 15.27 10.81
CA LYS A 86 1.47 16.37 11.79
C LYS A 86 2.63 17.34 11.66
N ASN A 87 3.87 16.83 11.62
CA ASN A 87 5.05 17.67 11.46
C ASN A 87 5.00 18.51 10.16
N ILE A 88 4.54 17.92 9.06
CA ILE A 88 4.37 18.64 7.78
C ILE A 88 3.28 19.70 7.90
N ILE A 89 2.13 19.37 8.48
CA ILE A 89 1.01 20.32 8.63
C ILE A 89 1.42 21.49 9.54
N ASP A 90 2.07 21.22 10.67
CA ASP A 90 2.57 22.25 11.59
C ASP A 90 3.57 23.17 10.86
N THR A 91 4.48 22.59 10.07
CA THR A 91 5.46 23.37 9.28
C THR A 91 4.78 24.25 8.22
N LEU A 92 3.73 23.74 7.57
CA LEU A 92 3.01 24.47 6.51
C LEU A 92 2.08 25.56 7.06
N THR A 93 1.61 25.40 8.31
CA THR A 93 0.71 26.35 8.98
C THR A 93 1.44 27.35 9.88
N ALA A 94 2.67 27.06 10.30
CA ALA A 94 3.54 27.95 11.05
C ALA A 94 4.01 29.15 10.20
N GLY A 95 3.16 30.16 10.05
CA GLY A 95 3.53 31.49 9.54
C GLY A 95 2.98 31.89 8.17
N ARG A 96 1.86 31.30 7.70
CA ARG A 96 1.18 31.73 6.46
C ARG A 96 -0.35 31.83 6.64
N ASP A 97 -0.98 32.64 5.78
CA ASP A 97 -2.42 32.54 5.50
C ASP A 97 -2.72 31.09 5.09
N VAL A 98 -3.49 30.38 5.92
CA VAL A 98 -3.81 28.97 5.71
C VAL A 98 -4.55 28.85 4.38
N PRO A 99 -4.00 28.13 3.37
CA PRO A 99 -4.71 27.90 2.11
C PRO A 99 -6.04 27.21 2.39
N LYS A 100 -7.03 27.37 1.49
CA LYS A 100 -8.26 26.57 1.54
C LYS A 100 -7.90 25.09 1.74
N THR A 101 -8.65 24.39 2.59
CA THR A 101 -8.36 23.01 3.05
C THR A 101 -7.92 22.07 1.92
N GLN A 102 -8.55 22.17 0.74
CA GLN A 102 -8.21 21.35 -0.43
C GLN A 102 -6.81 21.62 -1.02
N ALA A 103 -6.37 22.88 -1.04
CA ALA A 103 -5.04 23.26 -1.49
C ALA A 103 -3.96 22.82 -0.49
N LEU A 104 -4.26 22.92 0.81
CA LEU A 104 -3.37 22.46 1.87
C LEU A 104 -3.17 20.94 1.82
N ILE A 105 -4.22 20.14 1.57
CA ILE A 105 -4.09 18.67 1.37
C ILE A 105 -3.12 18.34 0.24
N GLY A 106 -3.20 19.05 -0.89
CA GLY A 106 -2.29 18.85 -2.02
C GLY A 106 -0.82 19.13 -1.66
N LEU A 107 -0.57 20.19 -0.88
CA LEU A 107 0.75 20.53 -0.36
C LEU A 107 1.27 19.48 0.63
N VAL A 108 0.43 19.04 1.56
CA VAL A 108 0.78 18.00 2.55
C VAL A 108 1.20 16.70 1.85
N PHE A 109 0.46 16.24 0.84
CA PHE A 109 0.86 15.03 0.10
C PHE A 109 2.15 15.24 -0.67
N LYS A 110 2.35 16.42 -1.26
CA LYS A 110 3.60 16.72 -1.98
C LYS A 110 4.81 16.63 -1.03
N GLU A 111 4.74 17.26 0.13
CA GLU A 111 5.82 17.23 1.11
C GLU A 111 6.00 15.85 1.74
N PHE A 112 4.91 15.13 1.99
CA PHE A 112 4.96 13.76 2.53
C PHE A 112 5.71 12.82 1.58
N TYR A 113 5.34 12.80 0.30
CA TYR A 113 6.00 11.95 -0.70
C TYR A 113 7.36 12.48 -1.17
N ALA A 114 7.77 13.68 -0.75
CA ALA A 114 9.16 14.14 -0.90
C ALA A 114 10.08 13.50 0.15
N GLN A 115 9.53 13.06 1.28
CA GLN A 115 10.27 12.49 2.40
C GLN A 115 10.09 10.96 2.52
N VAL A 116 8.96 10.44 2.02
CA VAL A 116 8.56 9.04 2.16
C VAL A 116 8.41 8.38 0.80
N ASP A 117 9.05 7.23 0.61
CA ASP A 117 8.89 6.41 -0.58
C ASP A 117 7.46 5.85 -0.64
N LYS A 118 6.80 6.02 -1.79
CA LYS A 118 5.42 5.52 -2.03
C LYS A 118 5.28 4.02 -1.84
N SER A 119 6.36 3.25 -1.99
CA SER A 119 6.37 1.80 -1.79
C SER A 119 6.37 1.39 -0.32
N ASN A 120 6.69 2.31 0.60
CA ASN A 120 6.73 2.07 2.05
C ASN A 120 5.44 2.50 2.76
N VAL A 121 4.38 2.89 2.04
CA VAL A 121 3.14 3.40 2.63
C VAL A 121 1.93 2.93 1.86
N ASP A 122 0.80 2.78 2.55
CA ASP A 122 -0.50 2.62 1.91
C ASP A 122 -1.07 4.02 1.53
N PRO A 123 -1.23 4.35 0.23
CA PRO A 123 -1.77 5.63 -0.20
C PRO A 123 -3.20 5.90 0.31
N ILE A 124 -4.00 4.85 0.52
CA ILE A 124 -5.36 4.97 1.04
C ILE A 124 -5.32 5.37 2.51
N GLN A 125 -4.46 4.69 3.29
CA GLN A 125 -4.20 5.03 4.69
C GLN A 125 -3.71 6.48 4.82
N VAL A 126 -2.67 6.87 4.08
CA VAL A 126 -2.11 8.24 4.11
C VAL A 126 -3.20 9.28 3.81
N LYS A 127 -4.04 9.04 2.79
CA LYS A 127 -5.13 9.94 2.45
C LYS A 127 -6.16 10.07 3.58
N ARG A 128 -6.59 8.94 4.16
CA ARG A 128 -7.55 8.91 5.26
C ARG A 128 -7.00 9.67 6.48
N ARG A 129 -5.75 9.38 6.87
CA ARG A 129 -5.10 10.00 8.03
C ARG A 129 -4.94 11.51 7.86
N ALA A 130 -4.50 11.97 6.68
CA ALA A 130 -4.39 13.39 6.38
C ALA A 130 -5.74 14.13 6.49
N GLN A 131 -6.84 13.51 6.04
CA GLN A 131 -8.18 14.11 6.15
C GLN A 131 -8.63 14.25 7.61
N VAL A 132 -8.37 13.24 8.45
CA VAL A 132 -8.70 13.28 9.88
C VAL A 132 -7.95 14.43 10.57
N LEU A 133 -6.63 14.49 10.41
CA LEU A 133 -5.80 15.53 11.03
C LEU A 133 -6.20 16.95 10.60
N MET A 134 -6.58 17.12 9.34
CA MET A 134 -7.02 18.41 8.81
C MET A 134 -8.40 18.84 9.33
N SER A 135 -9.28 17.87 9.62
CA SER A 135 -10.59 18.17 10.24
C SER A 135 -10.47 18.58 11.71
N GLU A 136 -9.48 18.05 12.42
CA GLU A 136 -9.17 18.43 13.81
C GLU A 136 -8.65 19.88 13.90
N ILE A 137 -7.95 20.36 12.88
CA ILE A 137 -7.40 21.72 12.83
C ILE A 137 -8.47 22.76 12.41
N SER A 138 -9.52 22.32 11.71
CA SER A 138 -10.61 23.20 11.23
C SER A 138 -11.79 23.30 12.22
N SER A 139 -11.75 22.59 13.35
CA SER A 139 -12.78 22.62 14.41
C SER A 139 -12.36 23.53 15.55
#